data_AF-A0A672MRU7-F1
#
_entry.id   AF-A0A672MRU7-F1
#
_cell.length_a   1.000
_cell.length_b   1.000
_cell.length_c   1.000
_cell.angle_alpha   90.00
_cell.angle_beta   90.00
_cell.angle_gamma   90.00
#
_symmetry.space_group_name_H-M   'P 1'
#
loop_
_entity.id
_entity.type
_entity.pdbx_description
1 polymer ?
#
loop_
_entity_poly.entity_id
_entity_poly.type
_entity_poly.pdbx_seq_one_letter_code
_entity_poly.pdbx_strand_id
1 'polypeptide(L)' 'DISRSTIDRERWQITKREKNKKKGYDQARGRTRINIGAAIQQWRELKEREGLESDAEVALFLLDR' A
#
# COMPACT_ATOMS: atom_id res chain seq x y z
N ASP A 1 32.46 2.47 -26.08
CA ASP A 1 31.01 2.61 -25.85
C ASP A 1 30.75 3.04 -24.39
N ILE A 2 31.19 4.25 -24.03
CA ILE A 2 31.19 4.77 -22.65
C ILE A 2 29.80 5.32 -22.27
N SER A 3 28.98 5.66 -23.27
CA SER A 3 27.64 6.23 -23.08
C SER A 3 26.64 5.21 -22.54
N ARG A 4 26.70 3.94 -22.98
CA ARG A 4 25.73 2.91 -22.56
C ARG A 4 25.87 2.54 -21.09
N SER A 5 27.10 2.38 -20.60
CA SER A 5 27.37 2.09 -19.19
C SER A 5 27.03 3.26 -18.27
N THR A 6 27.14 4.50 -18.76
CA THR A 6 26.76 5.70 -18.01
C THR A 6 25.24 5.79 -17.86
N ILE A 7 24.48 5.53 -18.93
CA ILE A 7 23.01 5.48 -18.91
C ILE A 7 22.50 4.39 -17.95
N ASP A 8 23.11 3.20 -17.97
CA ASP A 8 22.73 2.11 -17.07
C ASP A 8 22.99 2.46 -15.60
N ARG A 9 24.08 3.19 -15.32
CA ARG A 9 24.40 3.68 -13.98
C ARG A 9 23.40 4.73 -13.49
N GLU A 10 22.99 5.65 -14.35
CA GLU A 10 21.95 6.65 -14.03
C GLU A 10 20.60 6.00 -13.76
N ARG A 11 20.19 5.02 -14.59
CA ARG A 11 18.98 4.23 -14.37
C ARG A 11 19.01 3.47 -13.05
N TRP A 12 20.14 2.89 -12.68
CA TRP A 12 20.29 2.22 -11.38
C TRP A 12 20.14 3.20 -10.21
N GLN A 13 20.70 4.41 -10.33
CA GLN A 13 20.57 5.44 -9.29
C GLN A 13 19.12 5.92 -9.14
N ILE A 14 18.39 6.12 -10.24
CA ILE A 14 16.97 6.51 -10.22
C ILE A 14 16.13 5.43 -9.53
N THR A 15 16.25 4.17 -9.95
CA THR A 15 15.48 3.06 -9.36
C THR A 15 15.81 2.85 -7.88
N LYS A 16 17.07 3.06 -7.47
CA LYS A 16 17.48 2.99 -6.06
C LYS A 16 16.83 4.10 -5.22
N ARG A 17 16.75 5.33 -5.76
CA ARG A 17 16.07 6.46 -5.10
C ARG A 17 14.58 6.20 -4.95
N GLU A 18 13.92 5.68 -5.98
CA GLU A 18 12.49 5.33 -5.93
C GLU A 18 12.21 4.23 -4.90
N LYS A 19 13.03 3.17 -4.87
CA LYS A 19 12.93 2.11 -3.85
C LYS A 19 13.08 2.66 -2.43
N ASN A 20 14.03 3.57 -2.21
CA ASN A 20 14.23 4.20 -0.90
C ASN A 20 13.05 5.08 -0.49
N LYS A 21 12.48 5.85 -1.42
CA LYS A 21 11.25 6.64 -1.17
C LYS A 21 10.08 5.74 -0.79
N LYS A 22 9.84 4.68 -1.58
CA LYS A 22 8.78 3.69 -1.30
C LYS A 22 8.95 3.07 0.09
N LYS A 23 10.18 2.66 0.45
CA LYS A 23 10.49 2.09 1.77
C LYS A 23 10.17 3.07 2.91
N GLY A 24 10.45 4.36 2.74
CA GLY A 24 10.11 5.39 3.73
C GLY A 24 8.60 5.54 3.92
N TYR A 25 7.83 5.58 2.82
CA TYR A 25 6.36 5.60 2.90
C TYR A 25 5.78 4.32 3.51
N ASP A 26 6.33 3.15 3.15
CA ASP A 26 5.91 1.87 3.70
C ASP A 26 6.23 1.78 5.21
N GLN A 27 7.37 2.31 5.67
CA GLN A 27 7.69 2.42 7.10
C GLN A 27 6.72 3.36 7.83
N ALA A 28 6.39 4.52 7.25
CA ALA A 28 5.44 5.45 7.84
C ALA A 28 4.04 4.83 7.97
N ARG A 29 3.59 4.10 6.93
CA ARG A 29 2.30 3.39 6.91
C ARG A 29 2.30 2.12 7.76
N GLY A 30 3.45 1.48 7.98
CA GLY A 30 3.55 0.28 8.80
C GLY A 30 3.07 0.47 10.24
N ARG A 31 3.06 1.72 10.74
CA ARG A 31 2.54 2.05 12.08
C ARG A 31 1.02 2.08 12.16
N THR A 32 0.32 2.25 11.03
CA THR A 32 -1.14 2.43 10.98
C THR A 32 -1.85 1.35 10.16
N ARG A 33 -1.11 0.46 9.50
CA ARG A 33 -1.66 -0.63 8.68
C ARG A 33 -2.01 -1.83 9.54
N ILE A 34 -3.30 -2.16 9.58
CA ILE A 34 -3.80 -3.41 10.19
C ILE A 34 -3.89 -4.48 9.09
N ASN A 35 -3.28 -5.64 9.32
CA ASN A 35 -3.39 -6.77 8.38
C ASN A 35 -4.62 -7.58 8.75
N ILE A 36 -5.68 -7.43 7.95
CA ILE A 36 -6.97 -8.10 8.15
C ILE A 36 -6.87 -9.61 7.86
N GLY A 37 -5.95 -10.03 6.98
CA GLY A 37 -5.51 -11.42 6.80
C GLY A 37 -6.65 -12.44 6.77
N ALA A 38 -6.85 -13.16 7.88
CA ALA A 38 -7.88 -14.18 8.04
C ALA A 38 -9.33 -13.65 7.93
N ALA A 39 -9.56 -12.37 8.25
CA ALA A 39 -10.87 -11.73 8.21
C ALA A 39 -11.17 -11.04 6.87
N ILE A 40 -10.34 -11.20 5.83
CA ILE A 40 -10.55 -10.50 4.55
C ILE A 40 -11.86 -10.91 3.88
N GLN A 41 -12.27 -12.15 4.06
CA GLN A 41 -13.53 -12.66 3.53
C GLN A 41 -14.72 -12.04 4.28
N GLN A 42 -14.68 -12.03 5.60
CA GLN A 42 -15.68 -11.38 6.45
C GLN A 42 -15.80 -9.88 6.16
N TRP A 43 -14.67 -9.23 5.88
CA TRP A 43 -14.64 -7.82 5.49
C TRP A 43 -15.38 -7.55 4.18
N ARG A 44 -15.19 -8.41 3.17
CA ARG A 44 -15.89 -8.31 1.89
C ARG A 44 -17.38 -8.59 2.03
N GLU A 45 -17.73 -9.63 2.78
CA GLU A 45 -19.12 -9.98 3.05
C GLU A 45 -19.84 -8.87 3.80
N LEU A 46 -19.18 -8.25 4.79
CA LEU A 46 -19.70 -7.09 5.51
C LEU A 46 -19.92 -5.92 4.55
N LYS A 47 -18.94 -5.62 3.71
CA LYS A 47 -19.02 -4.55 2.72
C LYS A 47 -20.21 -4.73 1.77
N GLU A 48 -20.38 -5.94 1.23
CA GLU A 48 -21.49 -6.26 0.31
C GLU A 48 -22.84 -6.21 1.01
N ARG A 49 -22.95 -6.82 2.20
CA ARG A 49 -24.20 -6.87 2.96
C ARG A 49 -24.73 -5.50 3.36
N GLU A 50 -23.84 -4.60 3.76
CA GLU A 50 -24.20 -3.24 4.18
C GLU A 50 -24.22 -2.25 3.00
N GLY A 51 -23.88 -2.69 1.78
CA GLY A 51 -23.90 -1.84 0.58
C GLY A 51 -22.83 -0.74 0.58
N LEU A 52 -21.68 -0.97 1.22
CA LEU A 52 -20.62 0.02 1.40
C LEU A 52 -19.70 0.06 0.17
N GLU A 53 -19.31 1.25 -0.27
CA GLU A 53 -18.53 1.43 -1.50
C GLU A 53 -17.02 1.31 -1.25
N SER A 54 -16.57 1.63 -0.03
CA SER A 54 -15.15 1.69 0.32
C SER A 54 -14.79 0.94 1.61
N ASP A 55 -13.53 0.52 1.74
CA ASP A 55 -13.03 -0.07 3.00
C ASP A 55 -12.99 0.97 4.13
N ALA A 56 -12.93 2.26 3.79
CA ALA A 56 -13.02 3.33 4.78
C ALA A 56 -14.42 3.38 5.40
N GLU A 57 -15.48 3.21 4.59
CA GLU A 57 -16.85 3.11 5.09
C GLU A 57 -17.06 1.88 5.98
N VAL A 58 -16.48 0.72 5.61
CA VAL A 58 -16.51 -0.48 6.47
C VAL A 58 -15.84 -0.20 7.82
N ALA A 59 -14.71 0.50 7.82
CA ALA A 59 -14.03 0.88 9.05
C ALA A 59 -14.85 1.86 9.91
N LEU A 60 -15.49 2.86 9.30
CA LEU A 60 -16.37 3.81 10.00
C LEU A 60 -17.59 3.09 10.60
N PHE A 61 -18.25 2.23 9.81
CA PHE A 61 -19.39 1.43 10.25
C PHE A 61 -19.07 0.57 11.49
N LEU A 62 -17.85 0.03 11.59
CA LEU A 62 -17.40 -0.76 12.73
C LEU A 62 -17.06 0.08 13.98
N LEU A 63 -16.75 1.37 13.82
CA LEU A 63 -16.45 2.28 14.95
C LEU A 63 -17.72 2.88 15.58
N ASP A 64 -18.78 3.04 14.80
CA ASP A 64 -20.06 3.63 15.25
C ASP A 64 -20.95 2.64 16.04
N ARG A 65 -20.42 1.49 16.44
CA ARG A 65 -21.17 0.35 16.98
C ARG A 65 -20.72 -0.11 18.36
#